data_AF-A0A381NW21-F1
#
_entry.id   AF-A0A381NW21-F1
#
_cell.length_a   1.000
_cell.length_b   1.000
_cell.length_c   1.000
_cell.angle_alpha   90.00
_cell.angle_beta   90.00
_cell.angle_gamma   90.00
#
_symmetry.space_group_name_H-M   'P 1'
#
loop_
_entity.id
_entity.type
_entity.pdbx_description
1 polymer ?
#
loop_
_entity_poly.entity_id
_entity_poly.type
_entity_poly.pdbx_seq_one_letter_code
_entity_poly.pdbx_strand_id
1 'polypeptide(L)'
;MANFKPMRGDYAVDQALYTVEANAYDPNGYNLFNMAGNVSEWVDSSYEQDAYEYSASMNPNVNNIYNAKKIIRGGSWKDVKYFLQVSSRDYEYENQPRSYIGFRTVHDYLGADLTANAMTNTTVRKRKNRRSSIK
;
A
#
# COMPACT_ATOMS: atom_id res chain seq x y z
N MET A 1 -0.18 -14.49 -6.82
CA MET A 1 -0.95 -15.15 -5.75
C MET A 1 0.04 -15.42 -4.62
N ALA A 2 -0.30 -15.24 -3.36
CA ALA A 2 0.59 -15.48 -2.22
C ALA A 2 -0.07 -16.34 -1.14
N ASN A 3 0.68 -16.64 -0.07
CA ASN A 3 0.17 -17.45 1.03
C ASN A 3 -0.97 -16.76 1.79
N PHE A 4 -1.94 -17.57 2.21
CA PHE A 4 -3.10 -17.13 2.96
C PHE A 4 -3.60 -18.23 3.91
N LYS A 5 -4.69 -17.99 4.63
CA LYS A 5 -5.32 -19.01 5.47
C LYS A 5 -6.48 -19.70 4.73
N PRO A 6 -6.32 -20.94 4.23
CA PRO A 6 -7.35 -21.61 3.45
C PRO A 6 -8.48 -22.19 4.32
N MET A 7 -8.17 -22.76 5.48
CA MET A 7 -9.15 -23.39 6.38
C MET A 7 -8.83 -23.15 7.86
N ARG A 8 -9.83 -23.34 8.73
CA ARG A 8 -9.66 -23.23 10.19
C ARG A 8 -8.80 -24.38 10.71
N GLY A 9 -7.58 -24.08 11.16
CA GLY A 9 -6.66 -25.08 11.73
C GLY A 9 -5.57 -25.55 10.76
N ASP A 10 -5.63 -25.14 9.49
CA ASP A 10 -4.63 -25.46 8.48
C ASP A 10 -3.94 -24.18 8.02
N TYR A 11 -2.81 -23.87 8.65
CA TYR A 11 -2.08 -22.61 8.43
C TYR A 11 -0.86 -22.77 7.51
N ALA A 12 -0.64 -23.97 6.94
CA ALA A 12 0.60 -24.31 6.24
C ALA A 12 0.41 -25.02 4.90
N VAL A 13 -0.81 -25.04 4.34
CA VAL A 13 -1.08 -25.60 2.99
C VAL A 13 -0.14 -25.00 1.94
N ASP A 14 0.25 -23.74 2.13
CA ASP A 14 1.05 -22.97 1.18
C ASP A 14 2.55 -22.93 1.56
N GLN A 15 2.99 -23.82 2.46
CA GLN A 15 4.37 -23.96 2.99
C GLN A 15 4.89 -22.80 3.87
N ALA A 16 4.07 -21.78 4.13
CA ALA A 16 4.47 -20.63 4.95
C ALA A 16 3.38 -20.22 5.95
N LEU A 17 3.71 -20.31 7.24
CA LEU A 17 2.84 -19.97 8.37
C LEU A 17 2.64 -18.46 8.56
N TYR A 18 3.64 -17.67 8.15
CA TYR A 18 3.68 -16.22 8.32
C TYR A 18 4.13 -15.56 7.01
N THR A 19 4.66 -14.34 7.08
CA THR A 19 5.16 -13.63 5.91
C THR A 19 6.25 -14.40 5.18
N VAL A 20 6.25 -14.28 3.86
CA VAL A 20 7.32 -14.76 2.97
C VAL A 20 8.02 -13.59 2.30
N GLU A 21 9.14 -13.88 1.64
CA GLU A 21 9.86 -12.91 0.80
C GLU A 21 8.93 -12.25 -0.22
N ALA A 22 9.18 -10.98 -0.51
CA ALA A 22 8.31 -10.16 -1.36
C ALA A 22 8.18 -10.69 -2.80
N ASN A 23 9.11 -11.53 -3.25
CA ASN A 23 9.18 -12.16 -4.57
C ASN A 23 9.05 -13.70 -4.52
N ALA A 24 8.51 -14.25 -3.43
CA ALA A 24 8.44 -15.70 -3.22
C ALA A 24 7.52 -16.46 -4.20
N TYR A 25 6.59 -15.77 -4.85
CA TYR A 25 5.61 -16.35 -5.77
C TYR A 25 5.64 -15.66 -7.12
N ASP A 26 5.03 -16.28 -8.14
CA ASP A 26 4.95 -15.70 -9.47
C ASP A 26 4.18 -14.36 -9.48
N PRO A 27 4.66 -13.38 -10.25
CA PRO A 27 3.99 -12.10 -10.38
C PRO A 27 2.70 -12.23 -11.21
N ASN A 28 1.81 -11.24 -11.08
CA ASN A 28 0.68 -11.11 -12.00
C ASN A 28 1.12 -10.55 -13.37
N GLY A 29 0.18 -10.41 -14.32
CA GLY A 29 0.44 -9.86 -15.66
C GLY A 29 0.95 -8.42 -15.71
N TYR A 30 1.00 -7.72 -14.57
CA TYR A 30 1.59 -6.38 -14.41
C TYR A 30 2.97 -6.42 -13.72
N ASN A 31 3.56 -7.61 -13.59
CA ASN A 31 4.81 -7.84 -12.87
C ASN A 31 4.74 -7.45 -11.37
N LEU A 32 3.55 -7.52 -10.76
CA LEU A 32 3.35 -7.25 -9.35
C LEU A 32 3.27 -8.55 -8.56
N PHE A 33 4.08 -8.62 -7.51
CA PHE A 33 4.19 -9.76 -6.61
C PHE A 33 3.26 -9.60 -5.41
N ASN A 34 2.80 -10.74 -4.90
CA ASN A 34 2.06 -10.84 -3.63
C ASN A 34 0.87 -9.88 -3.49
N MET A 35 0.18 -9.57 -4.60
CA MET A 35 -1.01 -8.70 -4.59
C MET A 35 -2.25 -9.31 -3.91
N ALA A 36 -2.20 -10.61 -3.60
CA ALA A 36 -3.28 -11.37 -2.98
C ALA A 36 -2.67 -12.35 -1.97
N GLY A 37 -2.63 -11.97 -0.69
CA GLY A 37 -2.00 -12.71 0.41
C GLY A 37 -0.68 -12.08 0.87
N ASN A 38 0.10 -12.84 1.65
CA ASN A 38 1.26 -12.37 2.40
C ASN A 38 0.88 -11.30 3.44
N VAL A 39 0.81 -10.01 3.07
CA VAL A 39 0.39 -8.93 3.96
C VAL A 39 -0.70 -8.10 3.31
N SER A 40 -1.67 -7.66 4.11
CA SER A 40 -2.61 -6.64 3.67
C SER A 40 -1.85 -5.34 3.51
N GLU A 41 -2.26 -4.49 2.58
CA GLU A 41 -1.52 -3.27 2.26
C GLU A 41 -2.36 -2.04 2.49
N TRP A 42 -1.78 -1.07 3.20
CA TRP A 42 -2.37 0.25 3.37
C TRP A 42 -2.59 0.96 2.05
N VAL A 43 -3.74 1.62 1.94
CA VAL A 43 -4.10 2.51 0.84
C VAL A 43 -4.36 3.91 1.42
N ASP A 44 -3.97 4.94 0.67
CA ASP A 44 -4.09 6.34 1.12
C ASP A 44 -5.53 6.76 1.41
N SER A 45 -6.53 6.22 0.72
CA SER A 45 -7.93 6.62 0.89
C SER A 45 -8.56 6.13 2.22
N SER A 46 -9.44 6.94 2.79
CA SER A 46 -10.26 6.59 3.96
C SER A 46 -11.33 5.54 3.60
N TYR A 47 -11.68 4.67 4.55
CA TYR A 47 -12.72 3.66 4.32
C TYR A 47 -14.11 4.25 4.56
N GLU A 48 -14.84 4.44 3.46
CA GLU A 48 -16.26 4.79 3.44
C GLU A 48 -17.02 3.72 2.66
N GLN A 49 -18.16 3.26 3.18
CA GLN A 49 -18.92 2.13 2.63
C GLN A 49 -19.60 2.50 1.30
N ASP A 50 -20.07 3.74 1.21
CA ASP A 50 -20.73 4.38 0.07
C ASP A 50 -19.74 5.10 -0.87
N ALA A 51 -18.43 4.95 -0.65
CA ALA A 51 -17.39 5.62 -1.46
C ALA A 51 -17.61 5.48 -2.97
N TYR A 52 -18.10 4.32 -3.43
CA TYR A 52 -18.31 4.05 -4.85
C TYR A 52 -19.51 4.78 -5.47
N GLU A 53 -20.44 5.30 -4.65
CA GLU A 53 -21.60 6.04 -5.15
C GLU A 53 -21.26 7.50 -5.48
N TYR A 54 -20.31 8.10 -4.75
CA TYR A 54 -19.94 9.51 -4.91
C TYR A 54 -18.50 9.75 -5.39
N SER A 55 -17.68 8.71 -5.52
CA SER A 55 -16.32 8.87 -6.06
C SER A 55 -16.32 9.28 -7.53
N ALA A 56 -15.37 10.14 -7.91
CA ALA A 56 -15.17 10.51 -9.31
C ALA A 56 -14.76 9.32 -10.18
N SER A 57 -15.17 9.32 -11.46
CA SER A 57 -14.76 8.27 -12.42
C SER A 57 -13.29 8.38 -12.84
N MET A 58 -12.69 9.56 -12.73
CA MET A 58 -11.30 9.83 -13.09
C MET A 58 -10.50 10.19 -11.84
N ASN A 59 -9.40 9.46 -11.61
CA ASN A 59 -8.52 9.64 -10.45
C ASN A 59 -9.27 9.82 -9.10
N PRO A 60 -10.12 8.85 -8.70
CA PRO A 60 -10.85 8.96 -7.44
C PRO A 60 -9.89 8.95 -6.26
N ASN A 61 -10.03 9.94 -5.38
CA ASN A 61 -9.47 9.88 -4.04
C ASN A 61 -10.54 10.28 -3.02
N VAL A 62 -10.88 9.35 -2.13
CA VAL A 62 -11.81 9.58 -1.03
C VAL A 62 -11.01 9.65 0.25
N ASN A 63 -10.87 10.86 0.79
CA ASN A 63 -10.15 11.10 2.03
C ASN A 63 -11.00 11.96 2.97
N ASN A 64 -11.19 11.47 4.19
CA ASN A 64 -11.97 12.13 5.22
C ASN A 64 -11.12 12.26 6.48
N ILE A 65 -10.81 13.51 6.87
CA ILE A 65 -9.97 13.82 8.03
C ILE A 65 -10.61 13.43 9.37
N TYR A 66 -11.93 13.26 9.41
CA TYR A 66 -12.67 12.85 10.60
C TYR A 66 -12.83 11.33 10.69
N ASN A 67 -12.43 10.60 9.64
CA ASN A 67 -12.49 9.15 9.59
C ASN A 67 -11.09 8.55 9.75
N ALA A 68 -10.82 8.03 10.95
CA ALA A 68 -9.56 7.37 11.26
C ALA A 68 -9.39 5.97 10.63
N LYS A 69 -10.40 5.45 9.92
CA LYS A 69 -10.32 4.16 9.24
C LYS A 69 -9.70 4.35 7.86
N LYS A 70 -8.58 3.68 7.61
CA LYS A 70 -7.92 3.65 6.31
C LYS A 70 -8.14 2.30 5.65
N ILE A 71 -8.19 2.31 4.33
CA ILE A 71 -8.44 1.10 3.55
C ILE A 71 -7.20 0.20 3.60
N ILE A 72 -7.43 -1.11 3.72
CA ILE A 72 -6.45 -2.15 3.46
C ILE A 72 -6.92 -3.09 2.35
N ARG A 73 -5.98 -3.60 1.55
CA ARG A 73 -6.25 -4.46 0.38
C ARG A 73 -5.31 -5.67 0.32
N GLY A 74 -5.68 -6.66 -0.50
CA GLY A 74 -4.86 -7.82 -0.83
C GLY A 74 -5.00 -9.00 0.12
N GLY A 75 -5.38 -8.75 1.38
CA GLY A 75 -5.45 -9.77 2.42
C GLY A 75 -4.06 -10.25 2.84
N SER A 76 -3.99 -10.95 3.97
CA SER A 76 -2.73 -11.38 4.58
C SER A 76 -2.65 -12.89 4.82
N TRP A 77 -1.50 -13.36 5.28
CA TRP A 77 -1.26 -14.75 5.70
C TRP A 77 -2.26 -15.24 6.75
N LYS A 78 -2.90 -14.34 7.52
CA LYS A 78 -3.94 -14.70 8.49
C LYS A 78 -5.35 -14.75 7.92
N ASP A 79 -5.58 -14.17 6.75
CA ASP A 79 -6.91 -13.92 6.20
C ASP A 79 -7.40 -15.05 5.30
N VAL A 80 -8.72 -15.20 5.28
CA VAL A 80 -9.39 -16.21 4.45
C VAL A 80 -9.55 -15.76 3.01
N LYS A 81 -9.80 -16.72 2.12
CA LYS A 81 -9.92 -16.53 0.66
C LYS A 81 -10.74 -15.31 0.23
N TYR A 82 -11.79 -14.95 0.96
CA TYR A 82 -12.63 -13.78 0.65
C TYR A 82 -11.82 -12.48 0.57
N PHE A 83 -10.87 -12.27 1.46
CA PHE A 83 -10.08 -11.04 1.53
C PHE A 83 -8.96 -10.96 0.48
N LEU A 84 -8.70 -12.06 -0.23
CA LEU A 84 -7.71 -12.13 -1.31
C LEU A 84 -8.28 -11.71 -2.66
N GLN A 85 -9.60 -11.53 -2.76
CA GLN A 85 -10.22 -11.08 -4.00
C GLN A 85 -9.80 -9.65 -4.29
N VAL A 86 -9.51 -9.36 -5.56
CA VAL A 86 -9.02 -8.03 -6.01
C VAL A 86 -10.01 -6.90 -5.70
N SER A 87 -11.31 -7.21 -5.68
CA SER A 87 -12.38 -6.27 -5.36
C SER A 87 -12.62 -6.10 -3.85
N SER A 88 -12.14 -7.02 -3.02
CA SER A 88 -12.39 -6.98 -1.58
C SER A 88 -11.66 -5.80 -0.94
N ARG A 89 -12.34 -5.18 0.02
CA ARG A 89 -11.86 -4.04 0.80
C ARG A 89 -12.11 -4.34 2.25
N ASP A 90 -11.13 -4.06 3.08
CA ASP A 90 -11.32 -3.99 4.52
C ASP A 90 -10.70 -2.69 5.04
N TYR A 91 -10.81 -2.45 6.33
CA TYR A 91 -10.24 -1.28 6.96
C TYR A 91 -9.50 -1.62 8.24
N GLU A 92 -8.60 -0.72 8.62
CA GLU A 92 -8.02 -0.69 9.94
C GLU A 92 -7.82 0.77 10.38
N TYR A 93 -7.74 1.00 11.68
CA TYR A 93 -7.52 2.34 12.21
C TYR A 93 -6.08 2.80 11.94
N GLU A 94 -5.90 4.04 11.49
CA GLU A 94 -4.60 4.60 11.08
C GLU A 94 -3.50 4.54 12.15
N ASN A 95 -3.89 4.52 13.43
CA ASN A 95 -2.98 4.49 14.57
C ASN A 95 -2.73 3.08 15.13
N GLN A 96 -3.25 2.04 14.48
CA GLN A 96 -3.15 0.67 14.95
C GLN A 96 -2.07 -0.10 14.18
N PRO A 97 -0.93 -0.45 14.82
CA PRO A 97 0.03 -1.35 14.21
C PRO A 97 -0.54 -2.77 14.18
N ARG A 98 -0.37 -3.45 13.05
CA ARG A 98 -0.73 -4.86 12.86
C ARG A 98 0.44 -5.59 12.22
N SER A 99 0.73 -6.80 12.70
CA SER A 99 1.81 -7.65 12.18
C SER A 99 1.56 -8.18 10.76
N TYR A 100 0.33 -8.06 10.27
CA TYR A 100 -0.12 -8.58 8.99
C TYR A 100 -0.46 -7.47 7.98
N ILE A 101 -0.18 -6.20 8.31
CA ILE A 101 -0.41 -5.05 7.43
C ILE A 101 0.94 -4.40 7.10
N GLY A 102 1.25 -4.33 5.80
CA GLY A 102 2.38 -3.60 5.24
C GLY A 102 1.91 -2.49 4.29
N PHE A 103 2.77 -2.10 3.36
CA PHE A 103 2.45 -1.12 2.32
C PHE A 103 3.37 -1.30 1.12
N ARG A 104 2.93 -0.77 -0.03
CA ARG A 104 3.78 -0.54 -1.20
C ARG A 104 3.66 0.92 -1.63
N THR A 105 4.73 1.45 -2.22
CA THR A 105 4.76 2.85 -2.66
C THR A 105 4.41 2.95 -4.14
N VAL A 106 3.76 4.06 -4.51
CA VAL A 106 3.46 4.42 -5.89
C VAL A 106 4.07 5.80 -6.14
N HIS A 107 4.59 6.01 -7.34
CA HIS A 107 5.19 7.28 -7.75
C HIS A 107 4.57 7.71 -9.08
N ASP A 108 4.11 8.95 -9.16
CA ASP A 108 3.55 9.53 -10.39
C ASP A 108 4.63 9.79 -11.46
N TYR A 109 5.89 9.91 -11.04
CA TYR A 109 6.99 10.28 -11.90
C TYR A 109 8.26 9.47 -11.62
N LEU A 110 8.75 8.76 -12.65
CA LEU A 110 9.95 7.91 -12.58
C LEU A 110 11.28 8.69 -12.63
N GLY A 111 11.25 10.03 -12.67
CA GLY A 111 12.45 10.86 -12.54
C GLY A 111 13.30 11.01 -13.81
N ALA A 112 12.78 10.67 -15.00
CA ALA A 112 13.54 10.71 -16.26
C ALA A 112 13.83 12.11 -16.83
N ASP A 113 13.23 13.18 -16.30
CA ASP A 113 13.71 14.56 -16.52
C ASP A 113 14.81 14.85 -15.51
N LEU A 114 16.05 14.66 -15.94
CA LEU A 114 17.24 15.19 -15.28
C LEU A 114 17.10 16.71 -15.03
N THR A 115 16.32 17.42 -15.85
CA THR A 115 16.12 18.87 -15.75
C THR A 115 15.28 19.30 -14.54
N ALA A 116 14.20 18.57 -14.22
CA ALA A 116 13.32 18.89 -13.08
C ALA A 116 14.00 18.60 -11.73
N ASN A 117 14.71 17.47 -11.63
CA ASN A 117 15.48 17.11 -10.44
C ASN A 117 16.71 18.01 -10.22
N ALA A 118 17.28 18.58 -11.27
CA ALA A 118 18.35 19.57 -11.15
C ALA A 118 17.84 20.89 -10.52
N MET A 119 16.64 21.34 -10.87
CA MET A 119 16.07 22.59 -10.32
C MET A 119 15.73 22.46 -8.83
N THR A 120 15.10 21.37 -8.40
CA THR A 120 14.76 21.13 -6.98
C THR A 120 16.02 20.97 -6.11
N ASN A 121 16.99 20.17 -6.52
CA ASN A 121 18.24 19.97 -5.78
C ASN A 121 19.10 21.24 -5.70
N THR A 122 19.12 22.07 -6.74
CA THR A 122 19.85 23.35 -6.73
C THR A 122 19.22 24.35 -5.76
N THR A 123 17.90 24.36 -5.64
CA THR A 123 17.17 25.26 -4.75
C THR A 123 17.38 24.89 -3.28
N VAL A 124 17.38 23.58 -2.96
CA VAL A 124 17.70 23.07 -1.61
C VAL A 124 19.13 23.41 -1.21
N ARG A 125 20.10 23.26 -2.13
CA ARG A 125 21.51 23.58 -1.88
C ARG A 125 21.73 25.08 -1.65
N LYS A 126 21.10 25.96 -2.44
CA LYS A 126 21.12 27.43 -2.22
C LYS A 126 20.50 27.83 -0.87
N ARG A 127 19.40 27.20 -0.46
CA ARG A 127 18.71 27.53 0.79
C ARG A 127 19.51 27.13 2.04
N LYS A 128 20.23 26.00 2.00
CA LYS A 128 21.18 25.61 3.06
C LYS A 128 22.36 26.59 3.15
N ASN A 129 22.94 26.98 2.01
CA ASN A 129 24.08 27.91 1.98
C ASN A 129 23.72 29.34 2.45
N ARG A 130 22.49 29.82 2.24
CA ARG A 130 22.02 31.11 2.77
C ARG A 130 21.78 31.10 4.28
N ARG A 131 21.43 29.94 4.86
CA ARG A 131 21.21 29.82 6.32
C ARG A 131 22.51 29.73 7.11
N SER A 132 23.60 29.26 6.50
CA SER A 132 24.91 29.19 7.15
C SER A 132 25.72 30.49 7.10
N SER A 133 25.27 31.51 6.35
CA SER A 133 25.99 32.78 6.20
C SER A 133 25.47 33.92 7.08
N ILE A 134 24.52 33.65 7.98
CA ILE A 134 24.08 34.61 8.98
C ILE A 134 24.87 34.27 10.26
N LYS A 135 25.99 34.97 10.44
CA LYS A 135 26.69 35.11 11.72
C LYS A 135 26.21 36.39 12.38
#